data_AF-A0A8J5J033-F1
#
_entry.id   AF-A0A8J5J033-F1
#
_cell.length_a   1.000
_cell.length_b   1.000
_cell.length_c   1.000
_cell.angle_alpha   90.00
_cell.angle_beta   90.00
_cell.angle_gamma   90.00
#
_symmetry.space_group_name_H-M   'P 1'
#
loop_
_entity.id
_entity.type
_entity.pdbx_description
1 polymer ?
#
loop_
_entity_poly.entity_id
_entity_poly.type
_entity_poly.pdbx_seq_one_letter_code
_entity_poly.pdbx_strand_id
1 'polypeptide(L)'
;MTSLTPSRSSFNSFTTLGTVAVTIPARSRAAECSNESILHGQVLRLGRTCANRPRECSKVTVMQDAKTSQYGLVATSRVEAGEVLGEYLGQLRCVPKKTSLRARNQSYMLRMRARSVLEEYVGIDARQLGGRMRFANHSCSANARLFELANGCRHTVVVVVTTQAISPGDEVTVNYGQDLWFVCRCYSANCVHRDIQDQENS
;
A
#
# COMPACT_ATOMS: atom_id res chain seq x y z
N MET A 1 -38.91 5.24 15.71
CA MET A 1 -37.97 4.18 16.11
C MET A 1 -37.75 3.26 14.92
N THR A 2 -36.67 3.50 14.16
CA THR A 2 -35.95 2.53 13.31
C THR A 2 -34.76 3.28 12.69
N SER A 3 -33.63 3.28 13.38
CA SER A 3 -32.36 3.78 12.85
C SER A 3 -31.76 2.69 11.96
N LEU A 4 -31.73 2.96 10.64
CA LEU A 4 -30.98 2.15 9.68
C LEU A 4 -29.50 2.36 9.94
N THR A 5 -28.83 1.33 10.44
CA THR A 5 -27.37 1.25 10.45
C THR A 5 -26.89 0.96 9.04
N PRO A 6 -25.91 1.70 8.47
CA PRO A 6 -25.31 1.28 7.21
C PRO A 6 -24.41 0.08 7.49
N SER A 7 -24.81 -1.08 6.99
CA SER A 7 -24.06 -2.32 7.02
C SER A 7 -22.72 -2.18 6.31
N ARG A 8 -21.66 -2.74 6.90
CA ARG A 8 -20.36 -3.00 6.25
C ARG A 8 -20.56 -3.44 4.81
N SER A 9 -20.03 -2.70 3.85
CA SER A 9 -20.01 -3.10 2.44
C SER A 9 -19.04 -4.27 2.26
N SER A 10 -19.58 -5.49 2.23
CA SER A 10 -18.88 -6.66 1.73
C SER A 10 -18.64 -6.51 0.22
N PHE A 11 -17.37 -6.53 -0.18
CA PHE A 11 -16.89 -6.46 -1.56
C PHE A 11 -17.21 -7.78 -2.32
N ASN A 12 -18.43 -7.93 -2.83
CA ASN A 12 -18.93 -9.21 -3.37
C ASN A 12 -19.04 -9.29 -4.91
N SER A 13 -18.42 -8.39 -5.68
CA SER A 13 -18.50 -8.47 -7.15
C SER A 13 -17.31 -7.81 -7.84
N PHE A 14 -16.34 -8.61 -8.27
CA PHE A 14 -15.14 -8.13 -8.96
C PHE A 14 -14.92 -8.86 -10.29
N THR A 15 -14.46 -8.13 -11.30
CA THR A 15 -14.01 -8.64 -12.60
C THR A 15 -12.48 -8.58 -12.70
N THR A 16 -11.87 -9.61 -13.30
CA THR A 16 -10.41 -9.70 -13.46
C THR A 16 -9.99 -9.02 -14.77
N LEU A 17 -9.00 -8.13 -14.73
CA LEU A 17 -8.37 -7.58 -15.93
C LEU A 17 -7.26 -8.51 -16.44
N GLY A 18 -7.21 -8.71 -17.75
CA GLY A 18 -6.30 -9.65 -18.43
C GLY A 18 -4.82 -9.43 -18.10
N THR A 19 -4.10 -10.53 -17.94
CA THR A 19 -2.68 -10.57 -17.57
C THR A 19 -1.79 -10.25 -18.77
N VAL A 20 -0.97 -9.20 -18.68
CA VAL A 20 0.16 -8.98 -19.60
C VAL A 20 1.41 -9.56 -18.92
N ALA A 21 1.92 -10.67 -19.45
CA ALA A 21 3.12 -11.33 -18.94
C ALA A 21 4.37 -10.62 -19.48
N VAL A 22 5.11 -9.93 -18.61
CA VAL A 22 6.46 -9.44 -18.91
C VAL A 22 7.47 -10.49 -18.44
N THR A 23 8.12 -11.16 -19.38
CA THR A 23 9.19 -12.14 -19.10
C THR A 23 10.50 -11.39 -18.82
N ILE A 24 10.99 -11.45 -17.58
CA ILE A 24 12.31 -10.92 -17.19
C ILE A 24 13.27 -12.11 -17.05
N PRO A 25 14.47 -12.08 -17.68
CA PRO A 25 15.40 -13.22 -17.65
C PRO A 25 15.91 -13.50 -16.23
N ALA A 26 15.82 -14.76 -15.81
CA ALA A 26 16.35 -15.22 -14.54
C ALA A 26 17.89 -15.25 -14.59
N ARG A 27 18.57 -14.49 -13.73
CA ARG A 27 20.02 -14.60 -13.54
C ARG A 27 20.35 -15.12 -12.13
N SER A 28 21.07 -16.25 -12.15
CA SER A 28 21.93 -16.90 -11.15
C SER A 28 21.40 -17.11 -9.71
N ARG A 29 21.36 -18.41 -9.35
CA ARG A 29 21.25 -19.06 -8.03
C ARG A 29 21.18 -18.11 -6.82
N ALA A 30 19.99 -18.02 -6.24
CA ALA A 30 19.76 -17.43 -4.93
C ALA A 30 20.38 -18.31 -3.82
N ALA A 31 21.17 -17.72 -2.94
CA ALA A 31 21.43 -18.26 -1.62
C ALA A 31 20.13 -18.36 -0.79
N GLU A 32 20.12 -19.20 0.23
CA GLU A 32 19.02 -19.27 1.19
C GLU A 32 19.30 -18.23 2.29
N CYS A 33 18.66 -17.06 2.19
CA CYS A 33 18.60 -16.11 3.32
C CYS A 33 17.42 -16.48 4.21
N SER A 34 17.54 -16.21 5.51
CA SER A 34 16.45 -16.40 6.48
C SER A 34 15.14 -15.79 5.97
N ASN A 35 14.08 -16.60 5.89
CA ASN A 35 12.75 -16.20 5.39
C ASN A 35 12.03 -15.20 6.31
N GLU A 36 12.60 -14.91 7.46
CA GLU A 36 12.04 -14.06 8.49
C GLU A 36 13.06 -12.98 8.88
N SER A 37 12.61 -11.73 8.89
CA SER A 37 13.37 -10.56 9.37
C SER A 37 12.56 -9.82 10.42
N ILE A 38 13.18 -9.35 11.49
CA ILE A 38 12.49 -8.55 12.51
C ILE A 38 12.69 -7.07 12.18
N LEU A 39 11.61 -6.34 11.97
CA LEU A 39 11.64 -4.90 11.78
C LEU A 39 10.64 -4.21 12.69
N HIS A 40 11.11 -3.27 13.53
CA HIS A 40 10.29 -2.59 14.54
C HIS A 40 9.44 -3.55 15.40
N GLY A 41 9.99 -4.71 15.78
CA GLY A 41 9.29 -5.72 16.58
C GLY A 41 8.29 -6.61 15.82
N GLN A 42 8.16 -6.46 14.49
CA GLN A 42 7.29 -7.29 13.66
C GLN A 42 8.12 -8.28 12.84
N VAL A 43 7.71 -9.55 12.82
CA VAL A 43 8.30 -10.60 11.98
C VAL A 43 7.79 -10.42 10.55
N LEU A 44 8.70 -10.09 9.64
CA LEU A 44 8.48 -9.94 8.20
C LEU A 44 8.82 -11.24 7.49
N ARG A 45 7.83 -11.81 6.79
CA ARG A 45 8.01 -13.02 5.97
C ARG A 45 8.36 -12.64 4.55
N LEU A 46 9.65 -12.67 4.26
CA LEU A 46 10.23 -12.42 2.95
C LEU A 46 10.21 -13.75 2.20
N GLY A 47 9.51 -13.83 1.05
CA GLY A 47 9.34 -15.07 0.29
C GLY A 47 10.67 -15.80 0.01
N ARG A 48 10.59 -17.13 -0.21
CA ARG A 48 11.66 -18.16 -0.15
C ARG A 48 12.88 -18.03 -1.10
N THR A 49 13.29 -16.84 -1.53
CA THR A 49 14.43 -16.65 -2.45
C THR A 49 15.22 -15.38 -2.12
N CYS A 50 16.55 -15.47 -1.92
CA CYS A 50 17.42 -14.30 -1.68
C CYS A 50 17.68 -13.46 -2.95
N ALA A 51 16.65 -13.03 -3.64
CA ALA A 51 16.78 -11.73 -4.30
C ALA A 51 16.65 -10.72 -3.16
N ASN A 52 17.66 -9.89 -2.87
CA ASN A 52 17.60 -8.79 -1.89
C ASN A 52 16.59 -7.68 -2.29
N ARG A 53 15.45 -8.11 -2.83
CA ARG A 53 14.39 -7.35 -3.44
C ARG A 53 13.07 -8.10 -3.22
N PRO A 54 12.17 -7.59 -2.37
CA PRO A 54 10.84 -8.15 -2.18
C PRO A 54 10.12 -8.36 -3.53
N ARG A 55 9.75 -9.60 -3.83
CA ARG A 55 8.87 -9.90 -4.96
C ARG A 55 7.44 -9.50 -4.60
N GLU A 56 6.67 -9.10 -5.60
CA GLU A 56 5.25 -8.90 -5.38
C GLU A 56 4.55 -10.24 -5.12
N CYS A 57 3.74 -10.29 -4.07
CA CYS A 57 3.02 -11.47 -3.62
C CYS A 57 1.98 -11.91 -4.65
N SER A 58 1.93 -13.21 -4.97
CA SER A 58 0.94 -13.77 -5.90
C SER A 58 -0.46 -13.90 -5.30
N LYS A 59 -0.59 -13.77 -3.97
CA LYS A 59 -1.85 -13.89 -3.23
C LYS A 59 -2.73 -12.65 -3.29
N VAL A 60 -2.33 -11.62 -4.03
CA VAL A 60 -3.07 -10.36 -4.15
C VAL A 60 -3.19 -9.96 -5.62
N THR A 61 -4.29 -9.31 -5.99
CA THR A 61 -4.51 -8.80 -7.34
C THR A 61 -5.20 -7.44 -7.29
N VAL A 62 -5.14 -6.69 -8.39
CA VAL A 62 -5.89 -5.44 -8.52
C VAL A 62 -7.27 -5.78 -9.07
N MET A 63 -8.30 -5.29 -8.39
CA MET A 63 -9.69 -5.44 -8.82
C MET A 63 -10.36 -4.08 -8.87
N GLN A 64 -11.37 -3.95 -9.72
CA GLN A 64 -12.20 -2.76 -9.79
C GLN A 64 -13.56 -3.06 -9.15
N ASP A 65 -13.97 -2.23 -8.20
CA ASP A 65 -15.29 -2.33 -7.58
C ASP A 65 -16.37 -1.93 -8.61
N ALA A 66 -17.33 -2.83 -8.83
CA ALA A 66 -18.34 -2.66 -9.88
C ALA A 66 -19.30 -1.47 -9.62
N LYS A 67 -19.47 -1.04 -8.36
CA LYS A 67 -20.42 0.02 -8.00
C LYS A 67 -19.79 1.41 -8.06
N THR A 68 -18.57 1.52 -7.56
CA THR A 68 -17.82 2.79 -7.41
C THR A 68 -16.82 3.00 -8.54
N SER A 69 -16.54 1.97 -9.34
CA SER A 69 -15.48 1.96 -10.37
C SER A 69 -14.08 2.25 -9.82
N GLN A 70 -13.90 2.17 -8.49
CA GLN A 70 -12.62 2.37 -7.83
C GLN A 70 -11.77 1.10 -7.87
N TYR A 71 -10.46 1.27 -8.00
CA TYR A 71 -9.52 0.15 -7.94
C TYR A 71 -9.10 -0.11 -6.49
N GLY A 72 -8.90 -1.38 -6.16
CA GLY A 72 -8.38 -1.83 -4.88
C GLY A 72 -7.46 -3.03 -5.03
N LEU A 73 -6.57 -3.21 -4.07
CA LEU A 73 -5.74 -4.41 -3.95
C LEU A 73 -6.51 -5.45 -3.12
N VAL A 74 -6.78 -6.61 -3.68
CA VAL A 74 -7.64 -7.64 -3.07
C VAL A 74 -6.88 -8.95 -2.93
N ALA A 75 -7.07 -9.64 -1.80
CA ALA A 75 -6.49 -10.96 -1.58
C ALA A 75 -7.20 -12.03 -2.45
N THR A 76 -6.43 -12.80 -3.23
CA THR A 76 -6.93 -13.94 -4.03
C THR A 76 -6.84 -15.26 -3.28
N SER A 77 -6.06 -15.30 -2.20
CA SER A 77 -5.91 -16.43 -1.28
C SER A 77 -5.58 -15.92 0.11
N ARG A 78 -5.60 -16.80 1.12
CA ARG A 78 -5.34 -16.40 2.51
C ARG A 78 -3.92 -15.84 2.66
N VAL A 79 -3.84 -14.63 3.18
CA VAL A 79 -2.57 -13.95 3.52
C VAL A 79 -2.43 -13.95 5.03
N GLU A 80 -1.33 -14.46 5.57
CA GLU A 80 -1.08 -14.44 7.01
C GLU A 80 -0.52 -13.09 7.46
N ALA A 81 -0.56 -12.83 8.76
CA ALA A 81 0.07 -11.66 9.36
C ALA A 81 1.61 -11.70 9.17
N GLY A 82 2.21 -10.55 8.88
CA GLY A 82 3.64 -10.39 8.65
C GLY A 82 4.10 -10.72 7.22
N GLU A 83 3.19 -11.09 6.32
CA GLU A 83 3.55 -11.34 4.91
C GLU A 83 3.88 -10.03 4.18
N VAL A 84 5.01 -10.02 3.48
CA VAL A 84 5.40 -8.91 2.61
C VAL A 84 4.68 -9.05 1.26
N LEU A 85 3.83 -8.08 0.94
CA LEU A 85 3.02 -8.09 -0.29
C LEU A 85 3.78 -7.55 -1.50
N GLY A 86 4.76 -6.67 -1.30
CA GLY A 86 5.56 -6.11 -2.37
C GLY A 86 6.07 -4.71 -2.06
N GLU A 87 6.86 -4.16 -2.98
CA GLU A 87 7.37 -2.79 -2.93
C GLU A 87 6.31 -1.78 -3.40
N TYR A 88 6.21 -0.65 -2.71
CA TYR A 88 5.51 0.53 -3.20
C TYR A 88 6.42 1.29 -4.18
N LEU A 89 6.32 0.93 -5.46
CA LEU A 89 7.16 1.48 -6.52
C LEU A 89 6.63 2.82 -7.02
N GLY A 90 7.54 3.73 -7.37
CA GLY A 90 7.25 4.98 -8.07
C GLY A 90 8.49 5.84 -8.26
N GLN A 91 8.28 7.06 -8.76
CA GLN A 91 9.36 8.02 -8.96
C GLN A 91 9.63 8.80 -7.66
N LEU A 92 10.89 8.86 -7.23
CA LEU A 92 11.25 9.69 -6.07
C LEU A 92 11.12 11.18 -6.41
N ARG A 93 10.46 11.92 -5.53
CA ARG A 93 10.25 13.36 -5.63
C ARG A 93 10.60 14.04 -4.31
N CYS A 94 11.30 15.16 -4.38
CA CYS A 94 11.38 16.08 -3.23
C CYS A 94 10.07 16.87 -3.15
N VAL A 95 9.50 16.96 -1.96
CA VAL A 95 8.22 17.60 -1.70
C VAL A 95 8.44 18.70 -0.64
N PRO A 96 7.99 19.94 -0.92
CA PRO A 96 8.09 21.03 0.04
C PRO A 96 7.39 20.69 1.36
N LYS A 97 8.01 21.12 2.47
CA LYS A 97 7.43 20.97 3.81
C LYS A 97 6.08 21.66 3.93
N LYS A 98 5.96 22.88 3.39
CA LYS A 98 4.73 23.68 3.40
C LYS A 98 3.67 23.06 2.48
N THR A 99 2.54 22.66 3.06
CA THR A 99 1.40 22.07 2.33
C THR A 99 0.85 23.00 1.25
N SER A 100 0.84 24.31 1.48
CA SER A 100 0.38 25.32 0.51
C SER A 100 1.23 25.41 -0.76
N LEU A 101 2.47 24.91 -0.74
CA LEU A 101 3.37 24.89 -1.90
C LEU A 101 3.34 23.55 -2.64
N ARG A 102 2.59 22.56 -2.14
CA ARG A 102 2.48 21.26 -2.78
C ARG A 102 1.52 21.36 -3.95
N ALA A 103 1.89 20.82 -5.11
CA ALA A 103 0.98 20.70 -6.23
C ALA A 103 -0.26 19.90 -5.80
N ARG A 104 -1.44 20.30 -6.30
CA ARG A 104 -2.70 19.62 -6.02
C ARG A 104 -2.55 18.13 -6.32
N ASN A 105 -2.95 17.32 -5.35
CA ASN A 105 -2.57 15.92 -5.26
C ASN A 105 -2.85 15.17 -6.55
N GLN A 106 -1.79 14.77 -7.24
CA GLN A 106 -1.88 13.84 -8.34
C GLN A 106 -1.82 12.48 -7.68
N SER A 107 -2.99 11.89 -7.47
CA SER A 107 -3.28 10.65 -6.76
C SER A 107 -2.12 9.65 -6.87
N TYR A 108 -1.79 8.95 -5.77
CA TYR A 108 -0.69 7.97 -5.65
C TYR A 108 0.69 8.49 -5.18
N MET A 109 0.77 9.66 -4.54
CA MET A 109 1.99 10.03 -3.80
C MET A 109 2.03 9.39 -2.41
N LEU A 110 3.16 8.77 -2.06
CA LEU A 110 3.45 8.27 -0.72
C LEU A 110 4.61 9.03 -0.08
N ARG A 111 4.40 9.63 1.10
CA ARG A 111 5.46 10.30 1.86
C ARG A 111 6.34 9.29 2.59
N MET A 112 7.66 9.41 2.44
CA MET A 112 8.66 8.66 3.19
C MET A 112 9.05 9.43 4.48
N ARG A 113 9.53 8.71 5.50
CA ARG A 113 10.19 9.27 6.69
C ARG A 113 11.58 9.77 6.36
N ALA A 114 12.25 9.14 5.39
CA ALA A 114 13.50 9.63 4.84
C ALA A 114 13.38 11.10 4.40
N ARG A 115 14.39 11.91 4.73
CA ARG A 115 14.48 13.32 4.35
C ARG A 115 15.55 13.53 3.30
N SER A 116 15.36 14.53 2.45
CA SER A 116 16.40 14.97 1.52
C SER A 116 17.53 15.68 2.28
N VAL A 117 18.67 15.85 1.64
CA VAL A 117 19.81 16.63 2.17
C VAL A 117 19.42 18.09 2.45
N LEU A 118 18.39 18.60 1.75
CA LEU A 118 17.83 19.94 1.92
C LEU A 118 16.69 19.96 2.95
N GLU A 119 16.57 18.93 3.79
CA GLU A 119 15.52 18.84 4.81
C GLU A 119 14.09 18.87 4.22
N GLU A 120 13.91 18.50 2.96
CA GLU A 120 12.60 18.35 2.33
C GLU A 120 12.04 16.94 2.57
N TYR A 121 10.72 16.78 2.42
CA TYR A 121 10.12 15.45 2.42
C TYR A 121 10.51 14.73 1.13
N VAL A 122 10.82 13.43 1.23
CA VAL A 122 10.93 12.56 0.07
C VAL A 122 9.59 11.85 -0.10
N GLY A 123 9.04 11.89 -1.30
CA GLY A 123 7.83 11.17 -1.70
C GLY A 123 8.12 10.18 -2.82
N ILE A 124 7.32 9.12 -2.88
CA ILE A 124 7.25 8.18 -4.00
C ILE A 124 5.98 8.51 -4.79
N ASP A 125 6.14 9.04 -6.00
CA ASP A 125 5.05 9.31 -6.93
C ASP A 125 4.77 8.08 -7.79
N ALA A 126 3.67 7.38 -7.49
CA ALA A 126 3.25 6.20 -8.24
C ALA A 126 2.21 6.51 -9.33
N ARG A 127 2.06 7.77 -9.75
CA ARG A 127 1.05 8.17 -10.76
C ARG A 127 1.31 7.52 -12.11
N GLN A 128 2.52 7.67 -12.66
CA GLN A 128 2.89 7.18 -14.00
C GLN A 128 3.67 5.86 -13.96
N LEU A 129 4.45 5.65 -12.91
CA LEU A 129 5.31 4.46 -12.75
C LEU A 129 4.96 3.84 -11.40
N GLY A 130 4.57 2.57 -11.36
CA GLY A 130 4.25 1.89 -10.11
C GLY A 130 3.92 0.42 -10.28
N GLY A 131 3.89 -0.31 -9.17
CA GLY A 131 3.50 -1.72 -9.10
C GLY A 131 2.07 -1.90 -8.60
N ARG A 132 1.68 -3.15 -8.27
CA ARG A 132 0.33 -3.43 -7.74
C ARG A 132 0.04 -2.71 -6.43
N MET A 133 1.06 -2.47 -5.61
CA MET A 133 0.91 -1.87 -4.28
C MET A 133 0.36 -0.44 -4.29
N ARG A 134 0.43 0.28 -5.42
CA ARG A 134 -0.16 1.62 -5.57
C ARG A 134 -1.69 1.63 -5.38
N PHE A 135 -2.34 0.48 -5.59
CA PHE A 135 -3.78 0.30 -5.46
C PHE A 135 -4.22 -0.13 -4.05
N ALA A 136 -3.30 -0.22 -3.09
CA ALA A 136 -3.66 -0.41 -1.70
C ALA A 136 -4.33 0.87 -1.17
N ASN A 137 -5.63 0.79 -0.91
CA ASN A 137 -6.40 1.95 -0.46
C ASN A 137 -6.13 2.28 1.01
N HIS A 138 -6.47 3.50 1.40
CA HIS A 138 -6.27 3.95 2.77
C HIS A 138 -7.39 3.45 3.70
N SER A 139 -6.99 2.94 4.86
CA SER A 139 -7.88 2.78 6.02
C SER A 139 -7.21 3.25 7.30
N CYS A 140 -7.95 3.95 8.16
CA CYS A 140 -7.49 4.27 9.51
C CYS A 140 -7.38 3.02 10.40
N SER A 141 -8.12 1.95 10.07
CA SER A 141 -8.06 0.62 10.70
C SER A 141 -7.56 -0.41 9.68
N ALA A 142 -6.41 -0.12 9.08
CA ALA A 142 -5.80 -0.91 8.03
C ALA A 142 -5.33 -2.30 8.49
N ASN A 143 -5.40 -3.27 7.57
CA ASN A 143 -4.91 -4.64 7.75
C ASN A 143 -3.47 -4.86 7.22
N ALA A 144 -2.86 -3.81 6.66
CA ALA A 144 -1.47 -3.77 6.27
C ALA A 144 -0.81 -2.42 6.64
N ARG A 145 0.52 -2.42 6.67
CA ARG A 145 1.35 -1.27 7.02
C ARG A 145 2.49 -1.11 6.02
N LEU A 146 2.86 0.15 5.78
CA LEU A 146 4.04 0.51 5.01
C LEU A 146 5.28 0.52 5.91
N PHE A 147 6.32 -0.17 5.46
CA PHE A 147 7.61 -0.21 6.13
C PHE A 147 8.71 0.31 5.22
N GLU A 148 9.46 1.30 5.71
CA GLU A 148 10.70 1.75 5.10
C GLU A 148 11.83 0.81 5.50
N LEU A 149 12.41 0.14 4.52
CA LEU A 149 13.55 -0.75 4.67
C LEU A 149 14.77 -0.09 4.04
N ALA A 150 15.87 -0.03 4.79
CA ALA A 150 17.17 0.31 4.22
C ALA A 150 17.68 -0.88 3.39
N ASN A 151 17.94 -0.64 2.11
CA ASN A 151 18.63 -1.53 1.20
C ASN A 151 20.06 -1.00 0.99
N GLY A 152 20.95 -1.34 1.91
CA GLY A 152 22.30 -0.78 1.99
C GLY A 152 22.32 0.67 2.51
N CYS A 153 23.41 1.40 2.26
CA CYS A 153 23.67 2.68 2.92
C CYS A 153 22.89 3.88 2.34
N ARG A 154 22.24 3.75 1.18
CA ARG A 154 21.66 4.90 0.45
C ARG A 154 20.28 4.68 -0.14
N HIS A 155 19.76 3.44 -0.17
CA HIS A 155 18.50 3.15 -0.84
C HIS A 155 17.47 2.77 0.22
N THR A 156 16.38 3.52 0.33
CA THR A 156 15.24 3.13 1.15
C THR A 156 14.12 2.65 0.23
N VAL A 157 13.66 1.42 0.42
CA VAL A 157 12.45 0.91 -0.25
C VAL A 157 11.29 0.94 0.73
N VAL A 158 10.09 1.18 0.22
CA VAL A 158 8.87 1.05 1.02
C VAL A 158 8.18 -0.25 0.63
N VAL A 159 7.89 -1.10 1.61
CA VAL A 159 7.15 -2.36 1.40
C VAL A 159 5.80 -2.34 2.10
N VAL A 160 4.83 -3.03 1.52
CA VAL A 160 3.52 -3.28 2.16
C VAL A 160 3.59 -4.61 2.89
N VAL A 161 3.24 -4.62 4.17
CA VAL A 161 3.29 -5.81 5.04
C VAL A 161 1.97 -5.96 5.77
N THR A 162 1.38 -7.14 5.75
CA THR A 162 0.15 -7.41 6.50
C THR A 162 0.39 -7.38 8.00
N THR A 163 -0.54 -6.79 8.76
CA THR A 163 -0.50 -6.74 10.23
C THR A 163 -1.41 -7.77 10.87
N GLN A 164 -2.33 -8.34 10.09
CA GLN A 164 -3.28 -9.36 10.48
C GLN A 164 -3.53 -10.32 9.31
N ALA A 165 -4.19 -11.44 9.55
CA ALA A 165 -4.62 -12.33 8.47
C ALA A 165 -5.70 -11.64 7.62
N ILE A 166 -5.65 -11.88 6.30
CA ILE A 166 -6.58 -11.34 5.30
C ILE A 166 -7.20 -12.52 4.55
N SER A 167 -8.54 -12.56 4.48
CA SER A 167 -9.27 -13.64 3.83
C SER A 167 -9.30 -13.43 2.31
N PRO A 168 -9.44 -14.49 1.50
CA PRO A 168 -9.69 -14.34 0.08
C PRO A 168 -10.94 -13.47 -0.16
N GLY A 169 -10.84 -12.50 -1.08
CA GLY A 169 -11.88 -11.52 -1.39
C GLY A 169 -11.81 -10.23 -0.57
N ASP A 170 -11.09 -10.21 0.56
CA ASP A 170 -10.94 -9.01 1.37
C ASP A 170 -9.94 -8.03 0.72
N GLU A 171 -10.25 -6.73 0.84
CA GLU A 171 -9.36 -5.66 0.41
C GLU A 171 -8.16 -5.51 1.36
N VAL A 172 -6.97 -5.37 0.77
CA VAL A 172 -5.76 -4.93 1.45
C VAL A 172 -5.78 -3.41 1.55
N THR A 173 -5.77 -2.91 2.78
CA THR A 173 -5.73 -1.48 3.07
C THR A 173 -4.51 -1.12 3.90
N VAL A 174 -4.03 0.11 3.74
CA VAL A 174 -2.83 0.63 4.42
C VAL A 174 -3.11 1.94 5.12
N ASN A 175 -2.41 2.19 6.22
CA ASN A 175 -2.48 3.48 6.90
C ASN A 175 -1.41 4.43 6.33
N TYR A 176 -1.84 5.48 5.62
CA TYR A 176 -0.96 6.51 5.05
C TYR A 176 -0.59 7.63 6.04
N GLY A 177 -1.08 7.54 7.28
CA GLY A 177 -0.85 8.55 8.32
C GLY A 177 -1.86 9.70 8.25
N GLN A 178 -1.59 10.75 9.02
CA GLN A 178 -2.51 11.88 9.21
C GLN A 178 -2.38 12.98 8.14
N ASP A 179 -1.22 13.12 7.50
CA ASP A 179 -0.98 14.12 6.45
C ASP A 179 -1.43 13.56 5.09
N LEU A 180 -2.72 13.24 4.99
CA LEU A 180 -3.34 12.76 3.77
C LEU A 180 -3.55 13.92 2.80
N TRP A 181 -3.29 13.65 1.53
CA TRP A 181 -3.48 14.63 0.45
C TRP A 181 -4.85 14.45 -0.24
N PHE A 182 -5.75 13.67 0.35
CA PHE A 182 -7.09 13.37 -0.14
C PHE A 182 -8.04 13.20 1.05
N VAL A 183 -9.34 13.34 0.80
CA VAL A 183 -10.37 13.10 1.83
C VAL A 183 -10.46 11.61 2.13
N CYS A 184 -10.23 11.23 3.39
CA CYS A 184 -10.31 9.85 3.84
C CYS A 184 -11.75 9.34 3.83
N ARG A 185 -12.07 8.37 2.99
CA ARG A 185 -13.39 7.70 2.91
C ARG A 185 -13.34 6.25 3.37
N CYS A 186 -12.56 5.96 4.41
CA CYS A 186 -12.43 4.58 4.92
C CYS A 186 -13.62 4.12 5.79
N TYR A 187 -14.50 5.06 6.19
CA TYR A 187 -15.68 4.86 7.05
C TYR A 187 -15.46 4.00 8.30
N SER A 188 -14.22 3.86 8.77
CA SER A 188 -13.90 3.08 9.96
C SER A 188 -14.49 3.72 11.22
N ALA A 189 -14.91 2.88 12.17
CA ALA A 189 -15.32 3.31 13.50
C ALA A 189 -14.22 4.08 14.26
N ASN A 190 -12.95 3.93 13.87
CA ASN A 190 -11.81 4.63 14.44
C ASN A 190 -11.16 5.61 13.45
N CYS A 191 -11.93 6.11 12.47
CA CYS A 191 -11.43 7.08 11.50
C CYS A 191 -11.10 8.42 12.18
N VAL A 192 -9.84 8.85 12.11
CA VAL A 192 -9.38 10.14 12.66
C VAL A 192 -9.76 11.33 11.77
N HIS A 193 -10.35 11.07 10.60
CA HIS A 193 -10.78 12.06 9.60
C HIS A 193 -12.31 12.05 9.40
N ARG A 194 -13.07 11.56 10.38
CA ARG A 194 -14.53 11.38 10.28
C ARG A 194 -15.28 12.67 9.92
N ASP A 195 -14.81 13.81 10.42
CA ASP A 195 -15.54 15.08 10.29
C ASP A 195 -15.45 15.71 8.90
N ILE A 196 -14.61 15.15 8.00
CA ILE A 196 -14.38 15.70 6.67
C ILE A 196 -14.74 14.73 5.54
N GLN A 197 -15.33 13.56 5.83
CA GLN A 197 -15.53 12.50 4.83
C GLN A 197 -16.51 12.88 3.71
N ASP A 198 -17.42 13.82 3.99
CA ASP A 198 -18.44 14.29 3.05
C ASP A 198 -17.97 15.46 2.16
N GLN A 199 -16.74 15.93 2.34
CA GLN A 199 -16.17 17.00 1.52
C GLN A 199 -15.68 16.47 0.17
N GLU A 200 -15.70 17.32 -0.86
CA GLU A 200 -15.07 17.01 -2.15
C GLU A 200 -13.54 17.01 -2.03
N ASN A 201 -12.86 16.23 -2.88
CA ASN A 201 -11.40 16.31 -2.96
C ASN A 201 -11.00 17.69 -3.51
N SER A 202 -10.52 18.57 -2.62
CA SER A 202 -10.13 19.95 -2.94
C SER A 202 -8.94 20.08 -3.87
#